data_AF-A0A0B1TDF5-F1
#
_entry.id   AF-A0A0B1TDF5-F1
#
_cell.length_a   1.000
_cell.length_b   1.000
_cell.length_c   1.000
_cell.angle_alpha   90.00
_cell.angle_beta   90.00
_cell.angle_gamma   90.00
#
_symmetry.space_group_name_H-M   'P 1'
#
loop_
_entity.id
_entity.type
_entity.pdbx_description
1 polymer ?
#
loop_
_entity_poly.entity_id
_entity_poly.type
_entity_poly.pdbx_seq_one_letter_code
_entity_poly.pdbx_strand_id
1 'polypeptide(L)'
;MRHFRVKDFVVFLVVDYDRSIKISLVARSSYDSNPKIQKILDLVDFYILPVMNPDGYEYSRIKNRMWRKNRRAALCKRQHYHMVCCGGVDLNRNFDWFWSSSGSSTDPCHETYHGPGPCSEPETQVVRDYLQENKPEVNCGFTSE
;
A
#
# COMPACT_ATOMS: atom_id res chain seq x y z
N MET A 1 16.05 -16.68 3.60
CA MET A 1 15.65 -15.32 4.05
C MET A 1 15.35 -15.39 5.53
N ARG A 2 15.92 -14.51 6.36
CA ARG A 2 15.71 -14.53 7.81
C ARG A 2 14.29 -14.01 8.10
N HIS A 3 13.48 -14.83 8.75
CA HIS A 3 12.22 -14.40 9.38
C HIS A 3 12.55 -13.32 10.42
N PHE A 4 12.14 -12.09 10.16
CA PHE A 4 12.23 -11.00 11.14
C PHE A 4 10.98 -11.06 12.01
N ARG A 5 11.13 -11.50 13.27
CA ARG A 5 10.06 -11.58 14.25
C ARG A 5 9.91 -10.24 14.97
N VAL A 6 8.68 -9.85 15.31
CA VAL A 6 8.39 -8.61 16.06
C VAL A 6 9.02 -8.61 17.46
N LYS A 7 9.43 -9.78 17.95
CA LYS A 7 10.22 -9.94 19.18
C LYS A 7 11.60 -9.27 19.12
N ASP A 8 12.13 -9.01 17.94
CA ASP A 8 13.43 -8.37 17.80
C ASP A 8 13.32 -6.86 17.55
N PHE A 9 12.28 -6.35 16.86
CA PHE A 9 11.97 -4.92 16.75
C PHE A 9 10.50 -4.74 16.34
N VAL A 10 9.76 -3.82 16.98
CA VAL A 10 8.43 -3.39 16.55
C VAL A 10 8.59 -2.47 15.32
N VAL A 11 8.15 -2.94 14.16
CA VAL A 11 8.43 -2.35 12.84
C VAL A 11 7.35 -1.34 12.44
N PHE A 12 7.77 -0.12 12.10
CA PHE A 12 7.10 0.70 11.09
C PHE A 12 8.15 1.12 10.04
N LEU A 13 7.83 0.91 8.77
CA LEU A 13 8.69 1.24 7.62
C LEU A 13 8.67 2.75 7.37
N VAL A 14 9.75 3.48 7.65
CA VAL A 14 9.93 4.81 7.05
C VAL A 14 10.53 4.60 5.66
N VAL A 15 9.74 4.86 4.62
CA VAL A 15 10.24 4.92 3.24
C VAL A 15 10.96 6.25 3.07
N ASP A 16 12.28 6.24 3.14
CA ASP A 16 13.10 7.41 2.84
C ASP A 16 13.36 7.52 1.33
N TYR A 17 13.45 8.74 0.80
CA TYR A 17 13.51 9.03 -0.65
C TYR A 17 14.82 8.55 -1.35
N ASP A 18 15.75 7.97 -0.58
CA ASP A 18 17.10 7.56 -0.99
C ASP A 18 17.18 6.06 -1.38
N ARG A 19 16.05 5.40 -1.67
CA ARG A 19 16.01 3.94 -1.95
C ARG A 19 16.61 3.07 -0.82
N SER A 20 16.81 3.63 0.37
CA SER A 20 17.32 2.92 1.54
C SER A 20 16.24 2.90 2.63
N ILE A 21 15.82 1.68 3.00
CA ILE A 21 14.85 1.46 4.08
C ILE A 21 15.60 1.59 5.40
N LYS A 22 15.31 2.64 6.18
CA LYS A 22 15.87 2.84 7.53
C LYS A 22 14.78 2.63 8.59
N ILE A 23 15.09 1.83 9.61
CA ILE A 23 14.19 1.39 10.68
C ILE A 23 14.57 2.15 11.97
N SER A 24 13.66 3.00 12.48
CA SER A 24 13.86 3.77 13.73
C SER A 24 12.56 3.87 14.56
N LEU A 25 12.67 3.96 15.90
CA LEU A 25 11.81 3.29 16.89
C LEU A 25 11.02 4.24 17.83
N VAL A 26 9.72 3.98 18.11
CA VAL A 26 8.92 4.68 19.15
C VAL A 26 8.10 3.76 20.09
N ALA A 27 8.07 2.43 19.91
CA ALA A 27 7.17 1.56 20.70
C ALA A 27 7.71 0.99 22.03
N ARG A 28 8.97 1.27 22.40
CA ARG A 28 9.64 0.58 23.53
C ARG A 28 9.07 0.94 24.90
N SER A 29 8.67 2.18 25.14
CA SER A 29 8.27 2.61 26.49
C SER A 29 6.96 1.99 26.98
N SER A 30 6.05 1.63 26.08
CA SER A 30 4.74 1.05 26.42
C SER A 30 4.76 -0.47 26.56
N TYR A 31 5.71 -1.15 25.90
CA TYR A 31 5.91 -2.59 26.08
C TYR A 31 6.38 -2.88 27.51
N ASP A 32 7.43 -2.19 27.98
CA ASP A 32 8.03 -2.46 29.29
C ASP A 32 7.08 -2.09 30.47
N SER A 33 6.08 -1.26 30.23
CA SER A 33 5.21 -0.70 31.29
C SER A 33 3.79 -1.29 31.35
N ASN A 34 3.36 -2.10 30.37
CA ASN A 34 1.99 -2.61 30.31
C ASN A 34 1.90 -4.13 30.03
N PRO A 35 1.58 -4.96 31.05
CA PRO A 35 1.47 -6.41 30.92
C PRO A 35 0.45 -6.88 29.88
N LYS A 36 -0.60 -6.09 29.60
CA LYS A 36 -1.58 -6.43 28.56
C LYS A 36 -0.97 -6.29 27.16
N ILE A 37 -0.19 -5.23 26.93
CA ILE A 37 0.49 -4.98 25.66
C ILE A 37 1.56 -6.05 25.43
N GLN A 38 2.31 -6.41 26.47
CA GLN A 38 3.28 -7.53 26.41
C GLN A 38 2.62 -8.83 25.97
N LYS A 39 1.52 -9.21 26.64
CA LYS A 39 0.79 -10.44 26.32
C LYS A 39 0.29 -10.48 24.88
N ILE A 40 -0.16 -9.35 24.34
CA ILE A 40 -0.62 -9.26 22.95
C ILE A 40 0.56 -9.40 21.97
N LEU A 41 1.66 -8.69 22.22
CA LEU A 41 2.85 -8.71 21.36
C LEU A 41 3.63 -10.04 21.43
N ASP A 42 3.46 -10.81 22.51
CA ASP A 42 4.05 -12.15 22.62
C ASP A 42 3.27 -13.21 21.82
N LEU A 43 1.97 -12.97 21.59
CA LEU A 43 1.04 -13.88 20.92
C LEU A 43 0.79 -13.53 19.45
N VAL A 44 0.97 -12.27 19.06
CA VAL A 44 0.60 -11.75 17.74
C VAL A 44 1.78 -11.03 17.11
N ASP A 45 2.10 -11.39 15.87
CA ASP A 45 3.01 -10.62 15.03
C ASP A 45 2.25 -9.51 14.31
N PHE A 46 2.76 -8.28 14.43
CA PHE A 46 2.20 -7.10 13.76
C PHE A 46 3.04 -6.73 12.55
N TYR A 47 2.40 -6.68 11.39
CA TYR A 47 3.00 -6.20 10.15
C TYR A 47 2.34 -4.90 9.75
N ILE A 48 3.13 -3.82 9.67
CA ILE A 48 2.58 -2.49 9.47
C ILE A 48 3.24 -1.82 8.27
N LEU A 49 2.39 -1.52 7.27
CA LEU A 49 2.76 -0.83 6.05
C LEU A 49 2.20 0.60 6.11
N PRO A 50 2.97 1.59 6.59
CA PRO A 50 2.46 2.94 6.82
C PRO A 50 2.12 3.67 5.52
N VAL A 51 2.84 3.41 4.43
CA VAL A 51 2.59 4.01 3.13
C VAL A 51 2.64 2.93 2.06
N MET A 52 1.47 2.51 1.57
CA MET A 52 1.36 1.55 0.47
C MET A 52 1.66 2.18 -0.90
N ASN A 53 1.43 3.48 -1.05
CA ASN A 53 1.60 4.24 -2.28
C ASN A 53 2.60 5.40 -2.09
N PRO A 54 3.91 5.12 -1.98
CA PRO A 54 4.91 6.16 -1.70
C PRO A 54 4.99 7.21 -2.82
N ASP A 55 4.93 6.79 -4.08
CA ASP A 55 5.01 7.70 -5.23
C ASP A 55 3.79 8.63 -5.30
N GLY A 56 2.59 8.09 -5.07
CA GLY A 56 1.37 8.88 -5.03
C GLY A 56 1.33 9.81 -3.82
N TYR A 57 1.84 9.37 -2.67
CA TYR A 57 1.98 10.19 -1.47
C TYR A 57 2.88 11.40 -1.74
N GLU A 58 4.08 11.22 -2.28
CA GLU A 58 4.96 12.35 -2.58
C GLU A 58 4.33 13.27 -3.64
N TYR A 59 3.77 12.71 -4.71
CA TYR A 59 3.08 13.50 -5.74
C TYR A 59 1.97 14.37 -5.15
N SER A 60 1.28 13.90 -4.10
CA SER A 60 0.28 14.68 -3.40
C SER A 60 0.87 15.89 -2.65
N ARG A 61 2.09 15.77 -2.13
CA ARG A 61 2.75 16.88 -1.43
C ARG A 61 3.28 17.94 -2.39
N ILE A 62 3.76 17.53 -3.57
CA ILE A 62 4.54 18.42 -4.46
C ILE A 62 3.79 18.89 -5.73
N LYS A 63 2.75 18.18 -6.18
CA LYS A 63 2.10 18.46 -7.47
C LYS A 63 0.59 18.57 -7.38
N ASN A 64 -0.09 17.58 -6.82
CA ASN A 64 -1.56 17.58 -6.74
C ASN A 64 -2.02 17.00 -5.42
N ARG A 65 -2.42 17.88 -4.49
CA ARG A 65 -2.85 17.52 -3.13
C ARG A 65 -3.97 16.47 -3.07
N MET A 66 -4.79 16.37 -4.11
CA MET A 66 -5.92 15.44 -4.19
C MET A 66 -5.59 14.15 -4.96
N TRP A 67 -4.32 13.93 -5.33
CA TRP A 67 -3.92 12.73 -6.05
C TRP A 67 -4.08 11.47 -5.19
N ARG A 68 -4.74 10.44 -5.74
CA ARG A 68 -5.05 9.19 -5.02
C ARG A 68 -4.41 7.94 -5.63
N LYS A 69 -4.32 7.87 -6.95
CA LYS A 69 -3.81 6.71 -7.69
C LYS A 69 -2.30 6.50 -7.46
N ASN A 70 -1.75 5.36 -7.86
CA ASN A 70 -0.29 5.23 -7.96
C ASN A 70 0.27 6.09 -9.10
N ARG A 71 1.57 5.97 -9.37
CA ARG A 71 2.26 6.76 -10.41
C ARG A 71 2.63 5.96 -11.66
N ARG A 72 1.87 4.89 -11.96
CA ARG A 72 2.00 4.16 -13.24
C ARG A 72 2.02 5.13 -14.42
N ALA A 73 2.91 4.87 -15.39
CA ALA A 73 3.07 5.67 -16.59
C ALA A 73 1.74 5.90 -17.32
N ALA A 74 1.60 7.09 -17.91
CA ALA A 74 0.36 7.51 -18.54
C ALA A 74 0.02 6.67 -19.78
N LEU A 75 -1.23 6.23 -19.86
CA LEU A 75 -1.80 5.65 -21.07
C LEU A 75 -2.55 6.75 -21.82
N CYS A 76 -2.20 6.92 -23.09
CA CYS A 76 -2.84 7.89 -23.97
C CYS A 76 -3.94 7.22 -24.78
N LYS A 77 -5.12 7.84 -24.79
CA LYS A 77 -6.24 7.44 -25.65
C LYS A 77 -6.77 8.65 -26.40
N ARG A 78 -7.35 8.40 -27.57
CA ARG A 78 -8.06 9.44 -28.31
C ARG A 78 -9.44 9.66 -27.68
N GLN A 79 -9.75 10.89 -27.32
CA GLN A 79 -11.05 11.31 -26.82
C GLN A 79 -11.57 12.46 -27.68
N HIS A 80 -12.63 12.20 -28.46
CA HIS A 80 -13.12 13.10 -29.51
C HIS A 80 -12.01 13.55 -30.49
N TYR A 81 -11.74 14.86 -30.53
CA TYR A 81 -10.73 15.50 -31.39
C TYR A 81 -9.39 15.74 -30.68
N HIS A 82 -9.19 15.22 -29.47
CA HIS A 82 -7.97 15.40 -28.69
C HIS A 82 -7.40 14.08 -28.19
N MET A 83 -6.10 14.09 -27.86
CA MET A 83 -5.41 12.97 -27.21
C MET A 83 -5.33 13.26 -25.72
N VAL A 84 -5.78 12.32 -24.91
CA VAL A 84 -5.80 12.44 -23.44
C VAL A 84 -4.91 11.35 -22.87
N CYS A 85 -3.97 11.74 -22.03
CA CYS A 85 -3.02 10.84 -21.38
C CYS A 85 -3.26 10.85 -19.87
N CYS A 86 -3.54 9.67 -19.30
CA CYS A 86 -3.87 9.52 -17.89
C CYS A 86 -2.97 8.47 -17.25
N GLY A 87 -2.32 8.88 -16.15
CA GLY A 87 -1.45 8.01 -15.37
C GLY A 87 -2.13 7.50 -14.10
N GLY A 88 -1.55 6.44 -13.56
CA GLY A 88 -1.93 5.86 -12.29
C GLY A 88 -3.10 4.88 -12.34
N VAL A 89 -3.02 3.91 -11.45
CA VAL A 89 -4.02 2.88 -11.12
C VAL A 89 -4.46 3.08 -9.68
N ASP A 90 -5.74 2.85 -9.44
CA ASP A 90 -6.29 2.79 -8.09
C ASP A 90 -5.90 1.47 -7.42
N LEU A 91 -4.93 1.53 -6.50
CA LEU A 91 -4.45 0.35 -5.78
C LEU A 91 -5.55 -0.34 -4.97
N ASN A 92 -6.58 0.39 -4.51
CA ASN A 92 -7.71 -0.17 -3.76
C ASN A 92 -8.77 -0.84 -4.67
N ARG A 93 -8.56 -0.85 -5.99
CA ARG A 93 -9.37 -1.62 -6.97
C ARG A 93 -8.53 -2.62 -7.74
N ASN A 94 -7.24 -2.70 -7.43
CA ASN A 94 -6.28 -3.50 -8.17
C ASN A 94 -6.00 -4.87 -7.51
N PHE A 95 -6.55 -5.20 -6.35
CA PHE A 95 -6.43 -6.55 -5.78
C PHE A 95 -7.34 -7.55 -6.49
N ASP A 96 -6.98 -8.84 -6.44
CA ASP A 96 -7.74 -9.98 -7.02
C ASP A 96 -9.03 -10.34 -6.25
N TRP A 97 -9.56 -9.39 -5.49
CA TRP A 97 -10.81 -9.57 -4.75
C TRP A 97 -11.90 -8.76 -5.44
N PHE A 98 -12.81 -9.45 -6.14
CA PHE A 98 -13.83 -8.82 -6.99
C PHE A 98 -13.21 -7.80 -7.98
N TRP A 99 -12.07 -8.13 -8.56
CA TRP A 99 -11.40 -7.29 -9.55
C TRP A 99 -12.33 -7.03 -10.75
N SER A 100 -12.32 -5.80 -11.27
CA SER A 100 -13.20 -5.37 -12.38
C SER A 100 -14.72 -5.46 -12.12
N SER A 101 -15.13 -5.50 -10.86
CA SER A 101 -16.54 -5.48 -10.47
C SER A 101 -17.12 -4.07 -10.37
N SER A 102 -18.41 -3.98 -10.03
CA SER A 102 -19.12 -2.73 -9.78
C SER A 102 -18.36 -1.82 -8.80
N GLY A 103 -18.25 -0.53 -9.12
CA GLY A 103 -17.49 0.44 -8.32
C GLY A 103 -16.01 0.57 -8.72
N SER A 104 -15.61 -0.07 -9.82
CA SER A 104 -14.35 0.17 -10.53
C SER A 104 -14.60 0.68 -11.95
N SER A 105 -13.55 1.13 -12.64
CA SER A 105 -13.64 1.61 -14.03
C SER A 105 -12.52 1.02 -14.88
N THR A 106 -12.82 0.73 -16.14
CA THR A 106 -11.84 0.32 -17.16
C THR A 106 -11.16 1.50 -17.85
N ASP A 107 -11.62 2.73 -17.60
CA ASP A 107 -11.05 3.94 -18.18
C ASP A 107 -9.79 4.38 -17.40
N PRO A 108 -8.59 4.43 -18.03
CA PRO A 108 -7.35 4.90 -17.39
C PRO A 108 -7.43 6.30 -16.78
N CYS A 109 -8.34 7.14 -17.29
CA CYS A 109 -8.58 8.49 -16.79
C CYS A 109 -9.50 8.56 -15.57
N HIS A 110 -10.18 7.47 -15.23
CA HIS A 110 -11.07 7.44 -14.08
C HIS A 110 -10.28 7.30 -12.77
N GLU A 111 -10.77 7.91 -11.70
CA GLU A 111 -10.15 7.86 -10.37
C GLU A 111 -10.21 6.47 -9.72
N THR A 112 -11.11 5.61 -10.18
CA THR A 112 -11.26 4.21 -9.74
C THR A 112 -10.77 3.22 -10.80
N TYR A 113 -9.84 3.64 -11.66
CA TYR A 113 -9.25 2.77 -12.67
C TYR A 113 -8.55 1.58 -12.02
N HIS A 114 -9.07 0.37 -12.24
CA HIS A 114 -8.59 -0.87 -11.64
C HIS A 114 -7.29 -1.45 -12.22
N GLY A 115 -6.72 -0.82 -13.26
CA GLY A 115 -5.53 -1.32 -13.94
C GLY A 115 -5.82 -2.39 -15.00
N PRO A 116 -4.78 -2.87 -15.70
CA PRO A 116 -4.92 -3.85 -16.78
C PRO A 116 -5.16 -5.29 -16.32
N GLY A 117 -4.98 -5.59 -15.04
CA GLY A 117 -5.18 -6.92 -14.47
C GLY A 117 -5.19 -6.89 -12.94
N PRO A 118 -5.63 -7.97 -12.29
CA PRO A 118 -5.53 -8.10 -10.84
C PRO A 118 -4.05 -8.14 -10.44
N CYS A 119 -3.72 -7.41 -9.38
CA CYS A 119 -2.36 -7.18 -8.87
C CYS A 119 -1.37 -6.83 -9.99
N SER A 120 -1.76 -5.92 -10.88
CA SER A 120 -0.90 -5.47 -11.98
C SER A 120 0.17 -4.47 -11.54
N GLU A 121 0.01 -3.85 -10.39
CA GLU A 121 0.90 -2.82 -9.88
C GLU A 121 1.94 -3.42 -8.93
N PRO A 122 3.20 -2.96 -8.95
CA PRO A 122 4.24 -3.48 -8.06
C PRO A 122 3.86 -3.34 -6.58
N GLU A 123 3.15 -2.28 -6.21
CA GLU A 123 2.70 -2.05 -4.84
C GLU A 123 1.70 -3.12 -4.37
N THR A 124 0.75 -3.52 -5.21
CA THR A 124 -0.23 -4.59 -4.88
C THR A 124 0.40 -5.97 -4.97
N GLN A 125 1.36 -6.19 -5.88
CA GLN A 125 2.10 -7.45 -6.00
C GLN A 125 2.90 -7.74 -4.73
N VAL A 126 3.67 -6.78 -4.22
CA VAL A 126 4.47 -6.97 -3.01
C VAL A 126 3.58 -7.31 -1.81
N VAL A 127 2.43 -6.64 -1.64
CA VAL A 127 1.49 -6.96 -0.57
C VAL A 127 0.90 -8.36 -0.73
N ARG A 128 0.46 -8.72 -1.94
CA ARG A 128 -0.07 -10.06 -2.23
C ARG A 128 0.96 -11.14 -1.91
N ASP A 129 2.18 -11.00 -2.44
CA ASP A 129 3.23 -12.00 -2.31
C ASP A 129 3.64 -12.15 -0.85
N TYR A 130 3.75 -11.03 -0.12
CA TYR A 130 4.01 -11.04 1.32
C TYR A 130 2.93 -11.78 2.12
N LEU A 131 1.65 -11.52 1.84
CA LEU A 131 0.53 -12.17 2.52
C LEU A 131 0.41 -13.66 2.17
N GLN A 132 0.77 -14.05 0.95
CA GLN A 132 0.78 -15.45 0.51
C GLN A 132 1.91 -16.24 1.20
N GLU A 133 3.07 -15.62 1.36
CA GLU A 133 4.21 -16.20 2.09
C GLU A 133 3.96 -16.24 3.61
N ASN A 134 3.28 -15.24 4.17
CA ASN A 134 3.11 -15.04 5.60
C ASN A 134 1.63 -15.05 6.01
N LYS A 135 0.89 -16.09 5.61
CA LYS A 135 -0.57 -16.25 5.79
C LYS A 135 -1.04 -15.74 7.17
N PRO A 136 -1.59 -14.52 7.27
CA PRO A 136 -2.00 -13.99 8.57
C PRO A 136 -3.30 -14.66 9.01
N GLU A 137 -3.42 -14.94 10.30
CA GLU A 137 -4.66 -15.48 10.88
C GLU A 137 -5.80 -14.43 10.89
N VAL A 138 -5.45 -13.14 10.87
CA VAL A 138 -6.39 -12.00 10.89
C VAL A 138 -5.87 -10.88 9.99
N ASN A 139 -6.74 -10.30 9.15
CA ASN A 139 -6.41 -9.15 8.28
C ASN A 139 -7.26 -7.92 8.68
N CYS A 140 -6.62 -6.81 9.03
CA CYS A 140 -7.25 -5.54 9.36
C CYS A 140 -6.72 -4.45 8.42
N GLY A 141 -7.58 -3.91 7.55
CA GLY A 141 -7.23 -2.78 6.67
C GLY A 141 -7.66 -1.44 7.25
N PHE A 142 -6.85 -0.39 7.04
CA PHE A 142 -7.21 0.99 7.34
C PHE A 142 -7.23 1.79 6.04
N THR A 143 -8.37 2.41 5.71
CA THR A 143 -8.50 3.35 4.59
C THR A 143 -9.07 4.65 5.14
N SER A 144 -8.39 5.77 4.91
CA SER A 144 -8.94 7.10 5.21
C SER A 144 -9.96 7.49 4.13
N GLU A 145 -11.17 7.85 4.55
CA GLU A 145 -12.16 8.55 3.71
C GLU A 145 -11.71 9.98 3.37
#